data_AF-A0A7J4G0J9-F1
#
_entry.id   AF-A0A7J4G0J9-F1
#
_cell.length_a   1.000
_cell.length_b   1.000
_cell.length_c   1.000
_cell.angle_alpha   90.00
_cell.angle_beta   90.00
_cell.angle_gamma   90.00
#
_symmetry.space_group_name_H-M   'P 1'
#
loop_
_entity.id
_entity.type
_entity.pdbx_description
1 polymer ?
#
loop_
_entity_poly.entity_id
_entity_poly.type
_entity_poly.pdbx_seq_one_letter_code
_entity_poly.pdbx_strand_id
1 'polypeptide(L)'
;MDGLERLGFRILGKPVSSIVTFTSDDIDLFILAEKMRGKGWYIQLQPGSLKMGFPPSIHLTISPVHSVTSSEFIEDLKQVVEEVRDYHIEIPDEIPSLKNLDELIELLGLKDLSFNRMDLVNRLIYMLQPEEVEKVFKEVINKIYP
;
A
#
# COMPACT_ATOMS: atom_id res chain seq x y z
N MET A 1 7.86 16.02 -11.28
CA MET A 1 6.83 15.58 -10.30
C MET A 1 5.44 15.92 -10.81
N ASP A 2 5.35 16.89 -11.70
CA ASP A 2 4.18 17.35 -12.44
C ASP A 2 3.26 16.23 -12.94
N GLY A 3 3.82 15.08 -13.36
CA GLY A 3 3.02 13.92 -13.79
C GLY A 3 2.16 13.34 -12.66
N LEU A 4 2.70 13.19 -11.45
CA LEU A 4 1.95 12.68 -10.29
C LEU A 4 0.88 13.68 -9.84
N GLU A 5 1.24 14.96 -9.75
CA GLU A 5 0.32 16.01 -9.33
C GLU A 5 -0.84 16.20 -10.32
N ARG A 6 -0.58 16.07 -11.63
CA ARG A 6 -1.63 16.10 -12.67
C ARG A 6 -2.60 14.92 -12.58
N LEU A 7 -2.18 13.80 -12.00
CA LEU A 7 -3.05 12.66 -11.73
C LEU A 7 -3.82 12.79 -10.41
N GLY A 8 -3.67 13.91 -9.69
CA GLY A 8 -4.38 14.19 -8.44
C GLY A 8 -3.65 13.73 -7.19
N PHE A 9 -2.41 13.22 -7.31
CA PHE A 9 -1.64 12.82 -6.14
C PHE A 9 -1.03 14.01 -5.41
N ARG A 10 -1.04 13.93 -4.08
CA ARG A 10 -0.40 14.90 -3.20
C ARG A 10 1.00 14.41 -2.80
N ILE A 11 2.03 15.18 -3.14
CA ILE A 11 3.40 14.89 -2.71
C ILE A 11 3.53 15.12 -1.20
N LEU A 12 4.17 14.19 -0.50
CA LEU A 12 4.44 14.31 0.93
C LEU A 12 5.84 14.90 1.15
N GLY A 13 5.89 16.06 1.83
CA GLY A 13 7.12 16.79 2.08
C GLY A 13 7.66 17.52 0.84
N LYS A 14 8.93 17.89 0.88
CA LYS A 14 9.65 18.52 -0.23
C LYS A 14 10.77 17.58 -0.68
N PRO A 15 10.64 16.86 -1.80
CA PRO A 15 11.68 15.93 -2.20
C PRO A 15 12.95 16.68 -2.60
N VAL A 16 14.01 16.49 -1.83
CA VAL A 16 15.35 17.05 -2.07
C VAL A 16 16.39 15.97 -2.40
N SER A 17 15.94 14.72 -2.52
CA SER A 17 16.75 13.54 -2.77
C SER A 17 16.15 12.68 -3.89
N SER A 18 16.67 11.47 -4.07
CA SER A 18 16.12 10.45 -4.97
C SER A 18 14.78 9.87 -4.49
N ILE A 19 14.30 10.20 -3.29
CA ILE A 19 13.07 9.62 -2.74
C ILE A 19 11.89 10.56 -3.01
N VAL A 20 10.86 10.03 -3.66
CA VAL A 20 9.59 10.72 -3.87
C VAL A 20 8.49 9.94 -3.17
N THR A 21 7.71 10.62 -2.33
CA THR A 21 6.58 10.03 -1.63
C THR A 21 5.31 10.78 -2.00
N PHE A 22 4.23 10.06 -2.29
CA PHE A 22 2.93 10.66 -2.60
C PHE A 22 1.77 9.87 -1.97
N THR A 23 0.64 10.55 -1.80
CA THR A 23 -0.61 9.99 -1.27
C THR A 23 -1.81 10.48 -2.10
N SER A 24 -3.00 9.93 -1.82
CA SER A 24 -4.27 10.37 -2.41
C SER A 24 -5.37 10.28 -1.37
N ASP A 25 -6.29 11.25 -1.41
CA ASP A 25 -7.51 11.24 -0.61
C ASP A 25 -8.68 10.57 -1.39
N ASP A 26 -8.56 10.49 -2.73
CA ASP A 26 -9.61 9.98 -3.63
C ASP A 26 -9.30 8.60 -4.24
N ILE A 27 -8.04 8.14 -4.16
CA ILE A 27 -7.58 6.90 -4.80
C ILE A 27 -7.11 5.91 -3.75
N ASP A 28 -7.66 4.70 -3.81
CA ASP A 28 -7.24 3.58 -2.98
C ASP A 28 -5.83 3.08 -3.35
N LEU A 29 -4.83 3.52 -2.59
CA LEU A 29 -3.42 3.20 -2.88
C LEU A 29 -3.09 1.71 -2.71
N PHE A 30 -3.88 0.95 -1.96
CA PHE A 30 -3.68 -0.49 -1.77
C PHE A 30 -3.97 -1.24 -3.07
N ILE A 31 -5.12 -0.95 -3.70
CA ILE A 31 -5.50 -1.55 -4.98
C ILE A 31 -4.62 -1.00 -6.12
N LEU A 32 -4.33 0.31 -6.11
CA LEU A 32 -3.43 0.95 -7.08
C LEU A 32 -2.08 0.21 -7.13
N ALA A 33 -1.47 -0.05 -5.97
CA ALA A 33 -0.17 -0.74 -5.91
C ALA A 33 -0.24 -2.18 -6.44
N GLU A 34 -1.33 -2.90 -6.14
CA GLU A 34 -1.54 -4.26 -6.64
C GLU A 34 -1.73 -4.30 -8.17
N LYS A 35 -2.48 -3.35 -8.73
CA LYS A 35 -2.67 -3.22 -10.18
C LYS A 35 -1.40 -2.80 -10.91
N MET A 36 -0.64 -1.87 -10.33
CA MET A 36 0.69 -1.49 -10.82
C MET A 36 1.65 -2.68 -10.81
N ARG A 37 1.62 -3.51 -9.75
CA ARG A 37 2.37 -4.77 -9.68
C ARG A 37 2.00 -5.73 -10.82
N GLY A 38 0.72 -5.84 -11.15
CA GLY A 38 0.24 -6.62 -12.30
C GLY A 38 0.78 -6.15 -13.65
N LYS A 39 1.13 -4.87 -13.78
CA LYS A 39 1.84 -4.27 -14.92
C LYS A 39 3.37 -4.37 -14.84
N GLY A 40 3.91 -5.01 -13.79
CA GLY A 40 5.34 -5.18 -13.58
C GLY A 40 6.01 -4.09 -12.73
N TRP A 41 5.24 -3.14 -12.19
CA TRP A 41 5.75 -2.07 -11.35
C TRP A 41 5.73 -2.44 -9.86
N TYR A 42 6.90 -2.72 -9.30
CA TYR A 42 7.08 -3.00 -7.88
C TYR A 42 7.30 -1.70 -7.10
N ILE A 43 6.20 -1.03 -6.74
CA ILE A 43 6.24 0.22 -5.98
C ILE A 43 6.14 -0.04 -4.48
N GLN A 44 6.83 0.78 -3.68
CA GLN A 44 6.87 0.58 -2.24
C GLN A 44 5.67 1.27 -1.58
N LEU A 45 4.58 0.54 -1.38
CA LEU A 45 3.46 1.00 -0.57
C LEU A 45 3.87 1.05 0.91
N GLN A 46 3.48 2.12 1.60
CA GLN A 46 3.56 2.27 3.04
C GLN A 46 2.11 2.38 3.54
N PRO A 47 1.61 1.39 4.29
CA PRO A 47 0.20 1.36 4.71
C PRO A 47 -0.23 2.56 5.56
N GLY A 48 0.68 3.17 6.31
CA GLY A 48 0.34 4.19 7.30
C GLY A 48 -0.35 3.58 8.53
N SER A 49 -1.16 4.37 9.22
CA SER A 49 -1.98 3.92 10.35
C SER A 49 -3.20 4.83 10.50
N LEU A 50 -4.38 4.24 10.37
CA LEU A 50 -5.66 4.90 10.57
C LEU A 50 -5.77 5.42 12.01
N LYS A 51 -5.32 4.63 12.99
CA LYS A 51 -5.38 4.96 14.43
C LYS A 51 -4.48 6.13 14.81
N MET A 52 -3.35 6.29 14.12
CA MET A 52 -2.40 7.39 14.36
C MET A 52 -2.59 8.58 13.40
N GLY A 53 -3.53 8.50 12.47
CA GLY A 53 -3.77 9.56 11.48
C GLY A 53 -2.68 9.68 10.40
N PHE A 54 -1.93 8.60 10.14
CA PHE A 54 -0.96 8.55 9.04
C PHE A 54 -1.59 7.94 7.80
N PRO A 55 -1.74 8.69 6.69
CA PRO A 55 -2.37 8.15 5.48
C PRO A 55 -1.47 7.10 4.82
N PRO A 56 -2.06 6.19 4.02
CA PRO A 56 -1.29 5.35 3.12
C PRO A 56 -0.49 6.22 2.14
N SER A 57 0.70 5.77 1.76
CA SER A 57 1.55 6.47 0.80
C SER A 57 2.33 5.51 -0.09
N ILE A 58 2.75 5.97 -1.26
CA ILE A 58 3.67 5.25 -2.14
C ILE A 58 5.01 5.96 -2.10
N HIS A 59 6.07 5.19 -1.87
CA HIS A 59 7.45 5.62 -1.88
C HIS A 59 8.13 5.11 -3.16
N LEU A 60 8.84 6.01 -3.84
CA LEU A 60 9.66 5.70 -5.00
C LEU A 60 11.10 6.09 -4.71
N THR A 61 12.03 5.16 -4.95
CA THR A 61 13.46 5.44 -4.95
C THR A 61 13.95 5.59 -6.39
N ILE A 62 14.16 6.84 -6.81
CA ILE A 62 14.53 7.20 -8.17
C ILE A 62 16.05 7.19 -8.33
N SER A 63 16.56 6.20 -9.04
CA SER A 63 17.93 6.17 -9.58
C SER A 63 17.98 6.56 -11.06
N PRO A 64 19.18 6.82 -11.64
CA PRO A 64 19.33 7.25 -13.04
C PRO A 64 18.68 6.33 -14.09
N VAL A 65 18.55 5.03 -13.81
CA VAL A 65 17.92 4.07 -14.73
C VAL A 65 16.46 4.41 -15.02
N HIS A 66 15.77 5.10 -14.11
CA HIS A 66 14.36 5.45 -14.29
C HIS A 66 14.14 6.60 -15.28
N SER A 67 15.20 7.27 -15.72
CA SER A 67 15.08 8.32 -16.75
C SER A 67 14.43 7.77 -18.03
N VAL A 68 14.72 6.51 -18.40
CA VAL A 68 14.17 5.88 -19.61
C VAL A 68 12.80 5.25 -19.42
N THR A 69 12.39 4.97 -18.17
CA THR A 69 11.11 4.30 -17.86
C THR A 69 10.06 5.22 -17.25
N SER A 70 10.44 6.44 -16.85
CA SER A 70 9.54 7.39 -16.16
C SER A 70 8.28 7.74 -16.95
N SER A 71 8.36 7.84 -18.28
CA SER A 71 7.19 8.14 -19.11
C SER A 71 6.22 6.96 -19.18
N GLU A 72 6.75 5.74 -19.32
CA GLU A 72 5.97 4.50 -19.30
C GLU A 72 5.29 4.31 -17.93
N PHE A 73 6.03 4.57 -16.84
CA PHE A 73 5.48 4.53 -15.49
C PHE A 73 4.27 5.44 -15.31
N ILE A 74 4.37 6.70 -15.78
CA ILE A 74 3.29 7.68 -15.64
C ILE A 74 2.07 7.29 -16.51
N GLU A 75 2.28 6.75 -17.70
CA GLU A 75 1.19 6.29 -18.57
C GLU A 75 0.46 5.09 -17.96
N ASP A 76 1.20 4.09 -17.45
CA ASP A 76 0.61 2.96 -16.75
C ASP A 76 -0.11 3.38 -15.47
N LEU A 77 0.50 4.29 -14.70
CA LEU A 77 -0.12 4.83 -13.49
C LEU A 77 -1.43 5.55 -13.80
N LYS A 78 -1.49 6.32 -14.90
CA LYS A 78 -2.71 6.98 -15.35
C LYS A 78 -3.81 5.96 -15.67
N GLN A 79 -3.49 4.92 -16.44
CA GLN A 79 -4.45 3.87 -16.79
C GLN A 79 -4.99 3.17 -15.54
N VAL A 80 -4.12 2.86 -14.57
CA VAL A 80 -4.55 2.23 -13.32
C VAL A 80 -5.40 3.19 -12.50
N VAL A 81 -5.04 4.48 -12.40
CA VAL A 81 -5.86 5.49 -11.71
C VAL A 81 -7.27 5.55 -12.30
N GLU A 82 -7.41 5.51 -13.63
CA GLU A 82 -8.71 5.46 -14.30
C GLU A 82 -9.47 4.16 -13.99
N GLU A 83 -8.79 3.01 -13.95
CA GLU A 83 -9.38 1.71 -13.58
C GLU A 83 -9.89 1.68 -12.14
N VAL A 84 -9.15 2.29 -11.21
CA VAL A 84 -9.43 2.19 -9.77
C VAL A 84 -10.27 3.35 -9.23
N ARG A 85 -10.61 4.34 -10.05
CA ARG A 85 -11.32 5.56 -9.60
C ARG A 85 -12.64 5.28 -8.90
N ASP A 86 -13.38 4.27 -9.37
CA ASP A 86 -14.68 3.92 -8.80
C ASP A 86 -14.57 2.84 -7.71
N TYR A 87 -13.37 2.33 -7.42
CA TYR A 87 -13.17 1.38 -6.34
C TYR A 87 -13.22 2.08 -4.99
N HIS A 88 -14.33 1.85 -4.28
CA HIS A 88 -14.50 2.29 -2.91
C HIS A 88 -14.66 1.05 -2.04
N ILE A 89 -13.73 0.88 -1.10
CA ILE A 89 -13.87 -0.13 -0.05
C ILE A 89 -14.36 0.60 1.20
N GLU A 90 -15.56 0.24 1.64
CA GLU A 90 -16.07 0.67 2.94
C GLU A 90 -15.19 0.09 4.04
N ILE A 91 -14.66 0.99 4.88
CA ILE A 91 -13.93 0.61 6.08
C ILE A 91 -15.00 0.40 7.16
N PRO A 92 -15.10 -0.79 7.78
CA PRO A 92 -16.00 -1.00 8.90
C PRO A 92 -15.71 -0.02 10.04
N ASP A 93 -16.76 0.50 10.67
CA ASP A 93 -16.65 1.37 11.85
C ASP A 93 -15.95 0.65 13.02
N GLU A 94 -16.18 -0.66 13.12
CA GLU A 94 -15.54 -1.53 14.11
C GLU A 94 -14.61 -2.52 13.42
N ILE A 95 -13.34 -2.47 13.82
CA ILE A 95 -12.31 -3.38 13.36
C ILE A 95 -12.11 -4.39 14.48
N PRO A 96 -12.35 -5.69 14.24
CA PRO A 96 -12.16 -6.70 15.27
C PRO A 96 -10.70 -6.72 15.72
N SER A 97 -10.51 -6.79 17.04
CA SER A 97 -9.17 -6.94 17.61
C SER A 97 -8.59 -8.28 17.21
N LEU A 98 -7.37 -8.27 16.69
CA LEU A 98 -6.66 -9.50 16.32
C LEU A 98 -5.76 -9.95 17.47
N LYS A 99 -5.95 -11.18 17.91
CA LYS A 99 -5.18 -11.76 19.03
C LYS A 99 -3.99 -12.60 18.58
N ASN A 100 -4.05 -13.17 17.38
CA ASN A 100 -3.05 -14.09 16.84
C ASN A 100 -3.09 -14.11 15.31
N LEU A 101 -2.12 -14.79 14.71
CA LEU A 101 -2.00 -14.95 13.26
C LEU A 101 -3.15 -15.73 12.60
N ASP A 102 -3.80 -16.66 13.31
CA ASP A 102 -4.89 -17.46 12.75
C ASP A 102 -6.14 -16.62 12.47
N GLU A 103 -6.47 -15.69 13.38
CA GLU A 103 -7.56 -14.73 13.19
C GLU A 103 -7.29 -13.80 11.98
N LEU A 104 -6.02 -13.44 11.73
CA LEU A 104 -5.63 -12.68 10.54
C LEU A 104 -5.86 -13.48 9.24
N ILE A 105 -5.48 -14.76 9.24
CA ILE A 105 -5.64 -15.66 8.08
C ILE A 105 -7.12 -15.83 7.76
N GLU A 106 -7.96 -16.03 8.78
CA GLU A 106 -9.42 -16.15 8.64
C GLU A 106 -10.03 -14.85 8.11
N LEU A 107 -9.67 -13.70 8.68
CA LEU A 107 -10.17 -12.39 8.28
C LEU A 107 -9.82 -12.05 6.81
N LEU A 108 -8.63 -12.44 6.37
CA LEU A 108 -8.18 -12.26 4.98
C LEU A 108 -8.79 -13.29 4.01
N GLY A 109 -9.53 -14.28 4.50
CA GLY A 109 -10.08 -15.37 3.70
C GLY A 109 -9.00 -16.26 3.08
N LEU A 110 -7.82 -16.34 3.72
CA LEU A 110 -6.68 -17.09 3.23
C LEU A 110 -6.72 -18.52 3.79
N LYS A 111 -6.23 -19.50 3.01
CA LYS A 111 -6.06 -20.88 3.48
C LYS A 111 -4.73 -21.09 4.21
N ASP A 112 -3.76 -20.23 3.93
CA ASP A 112 -2.40 -20.22 4.46
C ASP A 112 -1.81 -18.82 4.35
N LEU A 113 -0.57 -18.63 4.81
CA LEU A 113 0.18 -17.38 4.58
C LEU A 113 0.68 -17.32 3.13
N SER A 114 -0.24 -17.27 2.17
CA SER A 114 0.07 -16.90 0.80
C SER A 114 -0.13 -15.39 0.65
N PHE A 115 0.97 -14.66 0.48
CA PHE A 115 1.02 -13.21 0.28
C PHE A 115 0.45 -12.75 -1.09
N ASN A 116 -0.49 -13.50 -1.66
CA ASN A 116 -1.02 -13.27 -3.00
C ASN A 116 -1.98 -12.07 -3.07
N ARG A 117 -2.43 -11.56 -1.92
CA ARG A 117 -3.32 -10.38 -1.79
C ARG A 117 -2.71 -9.33 -0.89
N MET A 118 -1.64 -8.70 -1.38
CA MET A 118 -0.87 -7.72 -0.62
C MET A 118 -1.68 -6.44 -0.34
N ASP A 119 -2.67 -6.13 -1.18
CA ASP A 119 -3.64 -5.05 -0.95
C ASP A 119 -4.42 -5.25 0.36
N LEU A 120 -4.88 -6.47 0.64
CA LEU A 120 -5.64 -6.77 1.86
C LEU A 120 -4.74 -6.78 3.10
N VAL A 121 -3.54 -7.37 3.00
CA VAL A 121 -2.56 -7.37 4.10
C VAL A 121 -2.22 -5.94 4.50
N ASN A 122 -1.89 -5.10 3.53
CA ASN A 122 -1.56 -3.70 3.80
C ASN A 122 -2.76 -2.92 4.37
N ARG A 123 -3.98 -3.17 3.89
CA ARG A 123 -5.19 -2.57 4.46
C ARG A 123 -5.39 -2.95 5.92
N LEU A 124 -5.16 -4.21 6.29
CA LEU A 124 -5.26 -4.62 7.68
C LEU A 124 -4.19 -3.95 8.55
N ILE A 125 -2.95 -3.87 8.08
CA ILE A 125 -1.89 -3.13 8.79
C ILE A 125 -2.32 -1.68 9.04
N TYR A 126 -2.93 -1.02 8.04
CA TYR A 126 -3.43 0.34 8.17
C TYR A 126 -4.55 0.47 9.22
N MET A 127 -5.44 -0.53 9.30
CA MET A 127 -6.65 -0.51 10.12
C MET A 127 -6.40 -0.89 11.60
N LEU A 128 -5.48 -1.81 11.86
CA LEU A 128 -5.23 -2.38 13.19
C LEU A 128 -4.51 -1.43 14.15
N GLN A 129 -4.55 -1.75 15.45
CA GLN A 129 -3.73 -1.05 16.43
C GLN A 129 -2.25 -1.39 16.24
N PRO A 130 -1.31 -0.44 16.48
CA PRO A 130 0.12 -0.70 16.36
C PRO A 130 0.60 -1.94 17.14
N GLU A 131 0.06 -2.17 18.34
CA GLU A 131 0.43 -3.30 19.19
C GLU A 131 -0.05 -4.65 18.62
N GLU A 132 -1.14 -4.64 17.85
CA GLU A 132 -1.67 -5.84 17.18
C GLU A 132 -0.82 -6.17 15.95
N VAL A 133 -0.48 -5.16 15.15
CA VAL A 133 0.44 -5.30 14.01
C VAL A 133 1.79 -5.86 14.47
N GLU A 134 2.34 -5.34 15.58
CA GLU A 134 3.60 -5.82 16.14
C GLU A 134 3.54 -7.29 16.57
N LYS A 135 2.46 -7.72 17.24
CA LYS A 135 2.27 -9.12 17.67
C LYS A 135 2.23 -10.07 16.48
N VAL A 136 1.41 -9.78 15.48
CA VAL A 136 1.30 -10.58 14.26
C VAL A 136 2.65 -10.64 13.55
N PHE A 137 3.34 -9.51 13.42
CA PHE A 137 4.65 -9.48 12.76
C PHE A 137 5.68 -10.37 13.47
N LYS A 138 5.72 -10.34 14.82
CA LYS A 138 6.59 -11.24 15.60
C LYS A 138 6.27 -12.71 15.35
N GLU A 139 5.00 -13.09 15.31
CA GLU A 139 4.58 -14.47 15.01
C GLU A 139 4.98 -14.90 13.59
N VAL A 140 4.81 -14.04 12.59
CA VAL A 140 5.22 -14.29 11.20
C VAL A 140 6.74 -14.49 11.12
N ILE A 141 7.53 -13.61 11.75
CA ILE A 141 8.99 -13.73 11.74
C ILE A 141 9.46 -15.01 12.44
N ASN A 142 8.91 -15.34 13.62
CA ASN A 142 9.23 -16.58 14.33
C ASN A 142 8.89 -17.84 13.51
N LYS A 143 7.88 -17.76 12.64
CA LYS A 143 7.51 -18.88 11.74
C LYS A 143 8.47 -19.01 10.55
N ILE A 144 8.99 -17.88 10.03
CA ILE A 144 9.94 -17.87 8.91
C ILE A 144 11.35 -18.28 9.39
N TYR A 145 11.72 -17.88 10.61
CA TYR A 145 13.02 -18.12 11.23
C TYR A 145 12.85 -18.83 12.59
N PRO A 146 12.61 -20.16 12.58
CA PRO A 146 12.39 -20.94 13.80
C PRO A 146 13.62 -21.07 14.70
#